data_AF-A0A482VTY6-F1
#
_entry.id   AF-A0A482VTY6-F1
#
_cell.length_a   1.000
_cell.length_b   1.000
_cell.length_c   1.000
_cell.angle_alpha   90.00
_cell.angle_beta   90.00
_cell.angle_gamma   90.00
#
_symmetry.space_group_name_H-M   'P 1'
#
loop_
_entity.id
_entity.type
_entity.pdbx_description
1 polymer ?
#
loop_
_entity_poly.entity_id
_entity_poly.type
_entity_poly.pdbx_seq_one_letter_code
_entity_poly.pdbx_strand_id
1 'polypeptide(L)'
;MYNQVLQRYLHIINSTRKSLAFPIIEQEEGERFKKDGSTTWDDRGVVYPNGNIIFGSNITDLINDITRDGKNAPDPTGWKTFALGLNSINIPLELIGNRKRCYYLL
;
A
#
# COMPACT_ATOMS: atom_id res chain seq x y z
N MET A 1 20.66 -44.96 13.88
CA MET A 1 19.65 -45.04 12.80
C MET A 1 19.03 -43.69 12.44
N TYR A 2 18.74 -42.81 13.42
CA TYR A 2 18.15 -41.47 13.22
C TYR A 2 18.92 -40.55 12.23
N ASN A 3 20.25 -40.51 12.33
CA ASN A 3 21.08 -39.64 11.49
C ASN A 3 21.00 -39.99 10.00
N GLN A 4 20.78 -41.26 9.62
CA GLN A 4 20.69 -41.65 8.22
C GLN A 4 19.40 -41.17 7.56
N VAL A 5 18.30 -41.15 8.31
CA VAL A 5 17.00 -40.62 7.86
C VAL A 5 17.08 -39.11 7.69
N LEU A 6 17.70 -38.41 8.64
CA LEU A 6 17.88 -36.96 8.57
C LEU A 6 18.74 -36.54 7.37
N GLN A 7 19.83 -37.26 7.12
CA GLN A 7 20.71 -37.02 5.96
C GLN A 7 19.97 -37.26 4.63
N ARG A 8 19.14 -38.31 4.56
CA ARG A 8 18.31 -38.58 3.37
C ARG A 8 17.27 -37.48 3.14
N TYR A 9 16.67 -36.96 4.21
CA TYR A 9 15.69 -35.87 4.14
C TYR A 9 16.35 -34.56 3.69
N LEU A 10 17.50 -34.20 4.27
CA LEU A 10 18.27 -33.02 3.86
C LEU A 10 18.74 -33.11 2.40
N HIS A 11 19.13 -34.29 1.94
CA HIS A 11 19.53 -34.51 0.54
C HIS A 11 18.37 -34.30 -0.44
N ILE A 12 17.16 -34.76 -0.10
CA ILE A 12 15.95 -34.53 -0.90
C ILE A 12 15.60 -33.04 -0.94
N ILE A 13 15.66 -32.35 0.19
CA ILE A 13 15.38 -30.91 0.24
C ILE A 13 16.44 -30.14 -0.54
N ASN A 14 17.72 -30.51 -0.45
CA ASN A 14 18.80 -29.81 -1.17
C ASN A 14 18.72 -30.02 -2.70
N SER A 15 18.30 -31.21 -3.14
CA SER A 15 18.11 -31.51 -4.58
C SER A 15 16.83 -30.91 -5.16
N THR A 16 15.84 -30.57 -4.32
CA THR A 16 14.62 -29.84 -4.71
C THR A 16 14.74 -28.32 -4.55
N ARG A 17 15.70 -27.83 -3.76
CA ARG A 17 16.06 -26.41 -3.68
C ARG A 17 16.73 -25.99 -4.99
N LYS A 18 15.92 -25.70 -6.01
CA LYS A 18 16.36 -24.82 -7.10
C LYS A 18 16.66 -23.46 -6.45
N SER A 19 17.90 -22.96 -6.60
CA SER A 19 18.22 -21.60 -6.20
C SER A 19 17.28 -20.67 -6.98
N LEU A 20 16.32 -20.07 -6.29
CA LEU A 20 15.51 -19.02 -6.87
C LEU A 20 16.44 -17.82 -6.98
N ALA A 21 17.09 -17.68 -8.14
CA ALA A 21 17.62 -16.40 -8.54
C ALA A 21 16.40 -15.50 -8.73
N PHE A 22 16.08 -14.72 -7.70
CA PHE A 22 15.21 -13.57 -7.88
C PHE A 22 16.06 -12.58 -8.66
N PRO A 23 15.80 -12.32 -9.96
CA PRO A 23 16.42 -11.18 -10.59
C PRO A 23 16.05 -9.97 -9.73
N ILE A 24 17.04 -9.17 -9.36
CA ILE A 24 16.75 -7.82 -8.90
C ILE A 24 16.12 -7.16 -10.12
N ILE A 25 14.79 -7.12 -10.13
CA ILE A 25 14.05 -6.39 -11.16
C ILE A 25 14.36 -4.93 -10.84
N GLU A 26 15.36 -4.36 -11.52
CA GLU A 26 15.34 -2.93 -11.76
C GLU A 26 13.99 -2.67 -12.43
N GLN A 27 13.09 -2.00 -11.71
CA GLN A 27 11.72 -1.75 -12.16
C GLN A 27 11.78 -0.87 -13.41
N GLU A 28 11.92 -1.48 -14.57
CA GLU A 28 11.67 -0.85 -15.85
C GLU A 28 10.15 -0.69 -16.01
N GLU A 29 9.73 0.56 -15.77
CA GLU A 29 8.56 1.26 -16.27
C GLU A 29 7.33 0.43 -16.73
N GLY A 30 6.21 0.72 -16.07
CA GLY A 30 4.94 0.82 -16.77
C GLY A 30 4.11 -0.46 -16.82
N GLU A 31 3.81 -1.04 -15.66
CA GLU A 31 2.52 -1.71 -15.57
C GLU A 31 1.45 -0.65 -15.83
N ARG A 32 0.76 -0.81 -16.96
CA ARG A 32 -0.35 0.02 -17.41
C ARG A 32 -1.47 -0.13 -16.37
N PHE A 33 -1.38 0.65 -15.30
CA PHE A 33 -2.40 0.72 -14.26
C PHE A 33 -3.72 1.03 -14.96
N LYS A 34 -4.65 0.07 -14.88
CA LYS A 34 -5.99 0.26 -15.44
C LYS A 34 -6.53 1.54 -14.83
N LYS A 35 -6.96 2.44 -15.71
CA LYS A 35 -7.35 3.83 -15.43
C LYS A 35 -8.70 3.84 -14.71
N ASP A 36 -8.71 3.33 -13.49
CA ASP A 36 -9.89 3.14 -12.64
C ASP A 36 -9.52 3.55 -11.21
N GLY A 37 -9.34 4.85 -10.99
CA GLY A 37 -9.22 5.46 -9.64
C GLY A 37 -8.16 4.88 -8.68
N SER A 38 -7.14 4.17 -9.17
CA SER A 38 -6.30 3.30 -8.36
C SER A 38 -5.26 4.08 -7.53
N THR A 39 -5.69 4.63 -6.41
CA THR A 39 -4.75 5.01 -5.34
C THR A 39 -4.13 3.73 -4.80
N THR A 40 -2.82 3.58 -4.98
CA THR A 40 -2.05 2.40 -4.52
C THR A 40 -1.04 2.82 -3.45
N TRP A 41 -0.45 1.86 -2.75
CA TRP A 41 0.64 2.12 -1.80
C TRP A 41 1.66 0.99 -1.81
N ASP A 42 2.89 1.29 -1.42
CA ASP A 42 3.98 0.31 -1.30
C ASP A 42 4.06 -0.34 0.10
N ASP A 43 4.99 -1.28 0.28
CA ASP A 43 5.22 -1.99 1.55
C ASP A 43 5.65 -1.07 2.71
N ARG A 44 6.07 0.17 2.41
CA ARG A 44 6.43 1.20 3.40
C ARG A 44 5.26 2.12 3.74
N GLY A 45 4.12 1.92 3.07
CA GLY A 45 2.91 2.70 3.24
C GLY A 45 2.92 4.03 2.49
N VAL A 46 3.85 4.26 1.54
CA VAL A 46 3.85 5.48 0.72
C VAL A 46 2.74 5.38 -0.33
N VAL A 47 2.00 6.47 -0.54
CA VAL A 47 0.81 6.49 -1.41
C VAL A 47 1.12 7.03 -2.80
N TYR A 48 0.58 6.35 -3.82
CA TYR A 48 0.72 6.63 -5.24
C TYR A 48 -0.65 6.83 -5.90
N PRO A 49 -1.29 8.02 -5.79
CA PRO A 49 -2.48 8.34 -6.55
C PRO A 49 -2.18 8.45 -8.04
N ASN A 50 -2.88 7.64 -8.85
CA ASN A 50 -2.72 7.62 -10.32
C ASN A 50 -1.27 7.43 -10.77
N GLY A 51 -0.48 6.66 -10.01
CA GLY A 51 0.93 6.39 -10.29
C GLY A 51 1.91 7.52 -9.90
N ASN A 52 1.44 8.65 -9.37
CA ASN A 52 2.31 9.73 -8.89
C ASN A 52 2.60 9.55 -7.40
N ILE A 53 3.87 9.58 -7.00
CA ILE A 53 4.26 9.47 -5.59
C ILE A 53 3.87 10.73 -4.80
N ILE A 54 3.34 10.55 -3.59
CA ILE A 54 3.29 11.61 -2.59
C ILE A 54 4.44 11.39 -1.59
N PHE A 55 5.54 12.11 -1.77
CA PHE A 55 6.68 12.04 -0.86
C PHE A 55 6.28 12.37 0.59
N GLY A 56 6.71 11.52 1.53
CA GLY A 56 6.42 11.69 2.95
C GLY A 56 4.97 11.40 3.35
N SER A 57 4.17 10.82 2.45
CA SER A 57 2.84 10.29 2.80
C SER A 57 2.96 8.95 3.52
N ASN A 58 1.96 8.68 4.35
CA ASN A 58 1.75 7.38 4.96
C ASN A 58 0.26 7.03 4.86
N ILE A 59 -0.06 5.86 4.29
CA ILE A 59 -1.44 5.42 4.05
C ILE A 59 -2.21 5.27 5.37
N THR A 60 -1.57 4.84 6.45
CA THR A 60 -2.20 4.70 7.76
C THR A 60 -2.58 6.06 8.32
N ASP A 61 -1.72 7.07 8.18
CA ASP A 61 -2.02 8.44 8.62
C ASP A 61 -3.18 9.04 7.81
N LEU A 62 -3.22 8.79 6.50
CA LEU A 62 -4.28 9.25 5.61
C LEU A 62 -5.63 8.57 5.89
N ILE A 63 -5.64 7.26 6.13
CA ILE A 63 -6.85 6.53 6.52
C ILE A 63 -7.34 6.99 7.90
N ASN A 64 -6.43 7.14 8.87
CA ASN A 64 -6.77 7.63 10.20
C ASN A 64 -7.35 9.05 10.16
N ASP A 65 -6.81 9.92 9.29
CA ASP A 65 -7.30 11.28 9.10
C ASP A 65 -8.69 11.30 8.47
N ILE A 66 -9.03 10.41 7.54
CA ILE A 66 -10.39 10.35 6.95
C ILE A 66 -11.41 9.75 7.91
N THR A 67 -11.05 8.67 8.61
CA THR A 67 -11.97 7.87 9.42
C THR A 67 -12.24 8.44 10.81
N ARG A 68 -11.39 9.34 11.34
CA ARG A 68 -11.51 9.84 12.71
C ARG A 68 -11.26 11.34 12.80
N ASP A 69 -12.13 12.04 13.53
CA ASP A 69 -11.93 13.43 13.96
C ASP A 69 -10.77 13.52 14.98
N GLY A 70 -9.55 13.67 14.49
CA GLY A 70 -8.37 13.96 15.32
C GLY A 70 -8.38 15.42 15.77
N LYS A 71 -8.71 15.70 17.03
CA LYS A 71 -8.79 17.08 17.54
C LYS A 71 -7.45 17.86 17.45
N ASN A 72 -6.33 17.16 17.55
CA ASN A 72 -4.99 17.77 17.68
C ASN A 72 -3.93 17.17 16.74
N ALA A 73 -4.32 16.32 15.78
CA ALA A 73 -3.35 15.77 14.84
C ALA A 73 -3.03 16.82 13.74
N PRO A 74 -1.76 16.96 13.34
CA PRO A 74 -1.43 17.74 12.16
C PRO A 74 -2.02 17.08 10.91
N ASP A 75 -2.28 17.89 9.89
CA ASP A 75 -2.75 17.40 8.60
C ASP A 75 -1.69 16.48 7.98
N PRO A 76 -2.02 15.21 7.63
CA PRO A 76 -1.03 14.30 7.07
C PRO A 76 -0.65 14.71 5.64
N THR A 77 0.62 14.49 5.29
CA THR A 77 1.13 14.79 3.96
C THR A 77 0.34 14.04 2.88
N GLY A 78 -0.21 14.78 1.92
CA GLY A 78 -0.97 14.20 0.81
C GLY A 78 -2.48 14.10 1.01
N TRP A 79 -3.03 14.55 2.13
CA TRP A 79 -4.45 14.39 2.46
C TRP A 79 -5.40 14.93 1.37
N LYS A 80 -5.07 16.05 0.73
CA LYS A 80 -5.91 16.64 -0.33
C LYS A 80 -5.99 15.75 -1.55
N THR A 81 -4.83 15.28 -2.03
CA THR A 81 -4.76 14.40 -3.20
C THR A 81 -5.45 13.07 -2.92
N PHE A 82 -5.28 12.54 -1.71
CA PHE A 82 -5.98 11.34 -1.25
C PHE A 82 -7.50 11.55 -1.22
N ALA A 83 -7.97 12.65 -0.63
CA ALA A 83 -9.39 13.02 -0.58
C ALA A 83 -9.98 13.15 -2.00
N LEU A 84 -9.29 13.82 -2.92
CA LEU A 84 -9.73 13.90 -4.33
C LEU A 84 -9.84 12.52 -4.98
N GLY A 85 -8.91 11.61 -4.68
CA GLY A 85 -8.98 10.21 -5.10
C GLY A 85 -10.24 9.52 -4.57
N LEU A 86 -10.53 9.67 -3.28
CA LEU A 86 -11.75 9.11 -2.67
C LEU A 86 -13.05 9.71 -3.25
N ASN A 87 -13.05 11.01 -3.57
CA ASN A 87 -14.20 11.64 -4.25
C ASN A 87 -14.41 11.06 -5.64
N SER A 88 -13.31 10.82 -6.38
CA SER A 88 -13.39 10.28 -7.74
C SER A 88 -14.00 8.88 -7.82
N ILE A 89 -13.94 8.11 -6.72
CA ILE A 89 -14.57 6.78 -6.60
C ILE A 89 -15.96 6.83 -5.92
N ASN A 90 -16.51 8.04 -5.72
CA ASN A 90 -17.82 8.25 -5.09
C ASN A 90 -17.95 7.57 -3.72
N ILE A 91 -16.96 7.77 -2.85
CA ILE A 91 -16.97 7.16 -1.52
C ILE A 91 -18.19 7.62 -0.69
N PRO A 92 -18.87 6.72 0.04
CA PRO A 92 -19.94 7.13 0.94
C PRO A 92 -19.43 8.09 2.02
N LEU A 93 -20.10 9.23 2.18
CA LEU A 93 -19.73 10.26 3.15
C LEU A 93 -19.76 9.76 4.60
N GLU A 94 -20.56 8.73 4.88
CA GLU A 94 -20.66 8.07 6.19
C GLU A 94 -19.33 7.41 6.62
N LEU A 95 -18.45 7.08 5.67
CA LEU A 95 -17.12 6.53 5.95
C LEU A 95 -16.10 7.63 6.30
N ILE A 96 -16.45 8.90 6.10
CA ILE A 96 -15.61 10.04 6.45
C ILE A 96 -16.00 10.51 7.85
N GLY A 97 -15.34 9.95 8.85
CA GLY A 97 -15.55 10.32 10.26
C GLY A 97 -14.92 11.67 10.64
N ASN A 98 -14.03 12.21 9.80
CA ASN A 98 -13.43 13.53 10.01
C ASN A 98 -14.27 14.63 9.36
N ARG A 99 -14.91 15.44 10.20
CA ARG A 99 -15.83 16.51 9.76
C ARG A 99 -15.11 17.57 8.93
N LYS A 100 -13.84 17.86 9.19
CA LYS A 100 -13.05 18.80 8.38
C LYS A 100 -12.90 18.31 6.94
N ARG A 101 -12.79 16.99 6.74
CA ARG A 101 -12.64 16.37 5.42
C ARG A 101 -13.97 16.19 4.72
N CYS A 102 -15.07 15.95 5.45
CA CYS A 102 -16.42 15.94 4.86
C CYS A 102 -16.74 17.23 4.10
N TYR A 103 -16.47 18.40 4.68
CA TYR A 103 -16.71 19.68 4.01
C TYR A 103 -15.87 19.89 2.76
N TYR A 104 -14.73 19.22 2.65
CA TYR A 104 -13.85 19.31 1.48
C TYR A 104 -14.30 18.38 0.34
N LEU A 105 -15.14 17.38 0.66
CA LEU A 105 -15.60 16.33 -0.25
C LEU A 105 -17.05 16.53 -0.71
N LEU A 106 -17.74 17.54 -0.17
CA LEU A 106 -19.05 18.05 -0.61
C LEU A 106 -18.87 19.13 -1.68
#